data_AF-A0A101G500-F1
#
_entry.id   AF-A0A101G500-F1
#
_cell.length_a   1.000
_cell.length_b   1.000
_cell.length_c   1.000
_cell.angle_alpha   90.00
_cell.angle_beta   90.00
_cell.angle_gamma   90.00
#
_symmetry.space_group_name_H-M   'P 1'
#
loop_
_entity.id
_entity.type
_entity.pdbx_description
1 polymer ?
#
loop_
_entity_poly.entity_id
_entity_poly.type
_entity_poly.pdbx_seq_one_letter_code
_entity_poly.pdbx_strand_id
1 'polypeptide(L)'
;MLLLNTDNAFHAIWKGFLRVTYEMQASLASSWNAGIILQTLAIGGLIGVISRIGGAKAIAEALSKKAKSPRSAQFYTWCMGLFIFFDDYANALTVGPIMRPVTDRMKISREKLAFVIDATAAPIAGIALISTWIGYELGLINDGFTSIGLDANAYGMFIRTIPYRFYNIFILIFILVGIWLLREFGPMYKAEKRARQTGNVHGENAQPMVDTDARSVQPKKGIKLQASNAVVPILVLIMGAFLGLYYDGYRAIVAGTDTALAEQILSAPVSFFAFREAFSVSNASIVLFQAALLAGIVAIAMGVKRKIFGWVDAINAWVSGAKALVITIVILILAWSLSGIVNELGTAVYLVSVLSDAVPAFLLSSIIFILGASISFATGTSYGTMGIL
;
A
#
# COMPACT_ATOMS: atom_id res chain seq x y z
N MET A 1 -5.21 -26.08 23.49
CA MET A 1 -5.13 -27.41 24.14
C MET A 1 -6.16 -28.44 23.62
N LEU A 2 -7.00 -28.13 22.61
CA LEU A 2 -8.27 -28.84 22.37
C LEU A 2 -8.38 -29.75 21.13
N LEU A 3 -7.38 -29.83 20.24
CA LEU A 3 -7.47 -30.66 19.02
C LEU A 3 -6.71 -31.99 19.09
N LEU A 4 -5.82 -32.17 20.07
CA LEU A 4 -5.00 -33.37 20.22
C LEU A 4 -5.53 -34.37 21.26
N ASN A 5 -6.56 -33.99 22.03
CA ASN A 5 -6.94 -34.75 23.21
C ASN A 5 -7.91 -35.91 22.95
N THR A 6 -8.42 -36.08 21.73
CA THR A 6 -9.24 -37.24 21.34
C THR A 6 -9.11 -37.50 19.84
N ASP A 7 -8.61 -38.71 19.52
CA ASP A 7 -8.53 -39.38 18.21
C ASP A 7 -7.29 -39.10 17.33
N ASN A 8 -6.87 -40.17 16.65
CA ASN A 8 -5.77 -40.31 15.68
C ASN A 8 -5.35 -39.00 14.95
N ALA A 9 -4.05 -38.83 14.69
CA ALA A 9 -3.47 -37.68 13.98
C ALA A 9 -4.26 -37.26 12.72
N PHE A 10 -4.84 -38.20 11.99
CA PHE A 10 -5.72 -37.91 10.85
C PHE A 10 -6.96 -37.08 11.24
N HIS A 11 -7.62 -37.42 12.35
CA HIS A 11 -8.78 -36.69 12.86
C HIS A 11 -8.42 -35.31 13.38
N ALA A 12 -7.25 -35.17 14.01
CA ALA A 12 -6.72 -33.88 14.44
C ALA A 12 -6.45 -32.96 13.23
N ILE A 13 -5.84 -33.49 12.16
CA ILE A 13 -5.63 -32.74 10.90
C ILE A 13 -6.97 -32.37 10.27
N TRP A 14 -7.93 -33.30 10.20
CA TRP A 14 -9.25 -33.05 9.63
C TRP A 14 -10.03 -31.97 10.39
N LYS A 15 -10.09 -32.06 11.73
CA LYS A 15 -10.69 -31.02 12.57
C LYS A 15 -9.96 -29.68 12.45
N GLY A 16 -8.63 -29.71 12.34
CA GLY A 16 -7.82 -28.51 12.07
C GLY A 16 -8.20 -27.85 10.75
N PHE A 17 -8.33 -28.63 9.67
CA PHE A 17 -8.79 -28.14 8.37
C PHE A 17 -10.19 -27.52 8.46
N LEU A 18 -11.16 -28.23 9.05
CA LEU A 18 -12.52 -27.71 9.24
C LEU A 18 -12.49 -26.41 10.05
N ARG A 19 -11.71 -26.36 11.13
CA ARG A 19 -11.58 -25.16 11.96
C ARG A 19 -11.07 -23.97 11.16
N VAL A 20 -9.99 -24.15 10.39
CA VAL A 20 -9.46 -23.09 9.53
C VAL A 20 -10.53 -22.60 8.54
N THR A 21 -11.32 -23.49 7.93
CA THR A 21 -12.39 -23.05 7.02
C THR A 21 -13.48 -22.24 7.70
N TYR A 22 -13.85 -22.58 8.95
CA TYR A 22 -14.82 -21.79 9.73
C TYR A 22 -14.25 -20.42 10.11
N GLU A 23 -12.98 -20.35 10.52
CA GLU A 23 -12.32 -19.09 10.85
C GLU A 23 -12.19 -18.16 9.63
N MET A 24 -11.89 -18.72 8.46
CA MET A 24 -11.86 -17.97 7.19
C MET A 24 -13.22 -17.37 6.87
N GLN A 25 -14.29 -18.16 7.03
CA GLN A 25 -15.66 -17.69 6.81
C GLN A 25 -16.05 -16.59 7.82
N ALA A 26 -15.78 -16.81 9.11
CA ALA A 26 -16.09 -15.85 10.17
C ALA A 26 -15.33 -14.53 9.97
N SER A 27 -14.03 -14.62 9.65
CA SER A 27 -13.17 -13.48 9.36
C SER A 27 -13.68 -12.68 8.17
N LEU A 28 -14.10 -13.35 7.09
CA LEU A 28 -14.67 -12.69 5.91
C LEU A 28 -16.05 -12.08 6.17
N ALA A 29 -16.86 -12.69 7.04
CA ALA A 29 -18.20 -12.22 7.38
C ALA A 29 -18.22 -11.00 8.32
N SER A 30 -17.10 -10.70 9.00
CA SER A 30 -16.96 -9.49 9.80
C SER A 30 -17.13 -8.24 8.92
N SER A 31 -18.00 -7.31 9.35
CA SER A 31 -18.30 -6.09 8.60
C SER A 31 -17.07 -5.21 8.36
N TRP A 32 -16.18 -5.14 9.34
CA TRP A 32 -14.91 -4.42 9.25
C TRP A 32 -14.00 -5.02 8.18
N ASN A 33 -13.76 -6.34 8.28
CA ASN A 33 -12.91 -7.08 7.35
C ASN A 33 -13.45 -7.07 5.92
N ALA A 34 -14.77 -7.22 5.78
CA ALA A 34 -15.46 -7.08 4.50
C ALA A 34 -15.26 -5.67 3.91
N GLY A 35 -15.35 -4.61 4.74
CA GLY A 35 -15.07 -3.23 4.34
C GLY A 35 -13.64 -3.06 3.82
N ILE A 36 -12.65 -3.62 4.49
CA ILE A 36 -11.25 -3.61 4.06
C ILE A 36 -11.06 -4.32 2.71
N ILE A 37 -11.68 -5.49 2.52
CA ILE A 37 -11.61 -6.22 1.23
C ILE A 37 -12.26 -5.39 0.11
N LEU A 38 -13.44 -4.83 0.35
CA LEU A 38 -14.16 -4.02 -0.62
C LEU A 38 -13.38 -2.77 -1.02
N GLN A 39 -12.79 -2.08 -0.04
CA GLN A 39 -11.89 -0.96 -0.28
C GLN A 39 -10.70 -1.38 -1.13
N THR A 40 -10.04 -2.48 -0.78
CA THR A 40 -8.87 -2.98 -1.50
C THR A 40 -9.22 -3.22 -2.97
N LEU A 41 -10.31 -3.96 -3.24
CA LEU A 41 -10.81 -4.20 -4.60
C LEU A 41 -11.17 -2.90 -5.34
N ALA A 42 -11.81 -1.95 -4.66
CA ALA A 42 -12.20 -0.66 -5.25
C ALA A 42 -10.98 0.18 -5.65
N ILE A 43 -9.94 0.24 -4.80
CA ILE A 43 -8.67 0.90 -5.12
C ILE A 43 -7.99 0.19 -6.29
N GLY A 44 -7.88 -1.14 -6.26
CA GLY A 44 -7.34 -1.93 -7.37
C GLY A 44 -8.06 -1.65 -8.69
N GLY A 45 -9.39 -1.60 -8.67
CA GLY A 45 -10.18 -1.30 -9.85
C GLY A 45 -10.04 0.13 -10.35
N LEU A 46 -9.99 1.12 -9.45
CA LEU A 46 -9.66 2.51 -9.79
C LEU A 46 -8.31 2.57 -10.53
N ILE A 47 -7.29 1.87 -10.02
CA ILE A 47 -5.95 1.81 -10.62
C ILE A 47 -6.00 1.22 -12.03
N GLY A 48 -6.76 0.14 -12.22
CA GLY A 48 -6.98 -0.48 -13.53
C GLY A 48 -7.58 0.51 -14.53
N VAL A 49 -8.57 1.29 -14.11
CA VAL A 49 -9.21 2.32 -14.94
C VAL A 49 -8.24 3.46 -15.26
N ILE A 50 -7.54 4.02 -14.26
CA ILE A 50 -6.55 5.11 -14.43
C ILE A 50 -5.45 4.72 -15.41
N SER A 51 -4.96 3.49 -15.28
CA SER A 51 -3.94 2.94 -16.17
C SER A 51 -4.47 2.83 -17.60
N ARG A 52 -5.72 2.38 -17.78
CA ARG A 52 -6.35 2.23 -19.10
C ARG A 52 -6.62 3.56 -19.81
N ILE A 53 -7.03 4.62 -19.09
CA ILE A 53 -7.21 5.98 -19.65
C ILE A 53 -5.90 6.71 -19.90
N GLY A 54 -4.76 6.09 -19.59
CA GLY A 54 -3.42 6.65 -19.82
C GLY A 54 -3.04 7.79 -18.89
N GLY A 55 -3.71 7.92 -17.74
CA GLY A 55 -3.41 9.00 -16.78
C GLY A 55 -2.00 8.88 -16.22
N ALA A 56 -1.63 7.69 -15.76
CA ALA A 56 -0.31 7.41 -15.21
C ALA A 56 0.80 7.65 -16.27
N LYS A 57 0.54 7.25 -17.53
CA LYS A 57 1.45 7.53 -18.66
C LYS A 57 1.58 9.01 -18.98
N ALA A 58 0.48 9.76 -18.96
CA ALA A 58 0.49 11.18 -19.27
C ALA A 58 1.31 12.01 -18.28
N ILE A 59 1.22 11.68 -16.99
CA ILE A 59 2.03 12.33 -15.95
C ILE A 59 3.51 12.05 -16.16
N ALA A 60 3.83 10.79 -16.41
CA ALA A 60 5.18 10.35 -16.67
C ALA A 60 5.82 11.03 -17.90
N GLU A 61 5.08 11.19 -19.00
CA GLU A 61 5.55 11.93 -20.18
C GLU A 61 5.71 13.44 -19.90
N ALA A 62 4.84 14.03 -19.09
CA ALA A 62 4.97 15.44 -18.71
C ALA A 62 6.22 15.68 -17.85
N LEU A 63 6.52 14.76 -16.91
CA LEU A 63 7.72 14.83 -16.07
C LEU A 63 8.99 14.49 -16.86
N SER A 64 8.93 13.54 -17.79
CA SER A 64 10.10 13.17 -18.60
C SER A 64 10.64 14.31 -19.47
N LYS A 65 9.77 15.20 -19.95
CA LYS A 65 10.19 16.42 -20.68
C LYS A 65 11.05 17.37 -19.84
N LYS A 66 10.96 17.30 -18.52
CA LYS A 66 11.75 18.12 -17.59
C LYS A 66 13.09 17.45 -17.20
N ALA A 67 13.25 16.16 -17.48
CA ALA A 67 14.46 15.40 -17.21
C ALA A 67 15.55 15.67 -18.28
N LYS A 68 16.33 16.74 -18.08
CA LYS A 68 17.37 17.20 -19.03
C LYS A 68 18.80 16.82 -18.65
N SER A 69 19.01 16.32 -17.44
CA SER A 69 20.30 15.93 -16.87
C SER A 69 20.17 14.65 -16.05
N PRO A 70 21.27 13.96 -15.74
CA PRO A 70 21.23 12.76 -14.91
C PRO A 70 20.61 12.96 -13.52
N ARG A 71 20.89 14.11 -12.87
CA ARG A 71 20.26 14.48 -11.60
C ARG A 71 18.75 14.60 -11.78
N SER A 72 18.34 15.43 -12.75
CA SER A 72 16.91 15.67 -12.97
C SER A 72 16.16 14.41 -13.41
N ALA A 73 16.77 13.52 -14.19
CA ALA A 73 16.14 12.29 -14.61
C ALA A 73 15.83 11.38 -13.42
N GLN A 74 16.79 11.16 -12.54
CA GLN A 74 16.54 10.37 -11.32
C GLN A 74 15.57 11.08 -10.37
N PHE A 75 15.68 12.41 -10.23
CA PHE A 75 14.75 13.19 -9.40
C PHE A 75 13.31 13.08 -9.88
N TYR A 76 13.07 13.20 -11.20
CA TYR A 76 11.72 13.04 -11.75
C TYR A 76 11.24 11.59 -11.73
N THR A 77 12.13 10.59 -11.82
CA THR A 77 11.77 9.19 -11.53
C THR A 77 11.27 9.06 -10.08
N TRP A 78 12.01 9.62 -9.12
CA TRP A 78 11.66 9.60 -7.71
C TRP A 78 10.34 10.34 -7.43
N CYS A 79 10.14 11.54 -7.99
CA CYS A 79 8.87 12.26 -7.88
C CYS A 79 7.70 11.48 -8.49
N MET A 80 7.92 10.74 -9.58
CA MET A 80 6.88 9.93 -10.19
C MET A 80 6.50 8.75 -9.31
N GLY A 81 7.47 8.10 -8.67
CA GLY A 81 7.22 7.07 -7.66
C GLY A 81 6.40 7.62 -6.48
N LEU A 82 6.77 8.79 -5.96
CA LEU A 82 5.98 9.45 -4.91
C LEU A 82 4.56 9.82 -5.34
N PHE A 83 4.37 10.14 -6.62
CA PHE A 83 3.04 10.49 -7.13
C PHE A 83 2.14 9.25 -7.26
N ILE A 84 2.71 8.11 -7.62
CA ILE A 84 2.00 6.82 -7.70
C ILE A 84 2.12 6.11 -6.35
N PHE A 85 1.72 6.80 -5.28
CA PHE A 85 1.85 6.31 -3.91
C PHE A 85 0.79 5.29 -3.50
N PHE A 86 -0.29 5.21 -4.26
CA PHE A 86 -1.46 4.44 -3.88
C PHE A 86 -1.25 2.93 -4.05
N ASP A 87 -0.28 2.47 -4.85
CA ASP A 87 0.02 1.05 -5.06
C ASP A 87 1.43 0.83 -5.61
N ASP A 88 2.14 -0.15 -5.06
CA ASP A 88 3.53 -0.46 -5.39
C ASP A 88 3.69 -1.18 -6.75
N TYR A 89 2.78 -2.08 -7.11
CA TYR A 89 2.78 -2.72 -8.43
C TYR A 89 2.51 -1.72 -9.54
N ALA A 90 1.48 -0.88 -9.40
CA ALA A 90 1.15 0.18 -10.35
C ALA A 90 2.31 1.17 -10.51
N ASN A 91 2.99 1.48 -9.41
CA ASN A 91 4.19 2.29 -9.39
C ASN A 91 5.29 1.67 -10.27
N ALA A 92 5.69 0.44 -9.97
CA ALA A 92 6.76 -0.24 -10.71
C ALA A 92 6.43 -0.44 -12.21
N LEU A 93 5.19 -0.85 -12.52
CA LEU A 93 4.72 -1.09 -13.89
C LEU A 93 4.55 0.18 -14.71
N THR A 94 4.35 1.33 -14.07
CA THR A 94 4.21 2.62 -14.77
C THR A 94 5.54 3.36 -14.86
N VAL A 95 6.23 3.56 -13.73
CA VAL A 95 7.46 4.36 -13.68
C VAL A 95 8.56 3.70 -14.50
N GLY A 96 8.70 2.38 -14.40
CA GLY A 96 9.74 1.60 -15.08
C GLY A 96 9.78 1.80 -16.59
N PRO A 97 8.74 1.38 -17.34
CA PRO A 97 8.73 1.49 -18.80
C PRO A 97 8.86 2.92 -19.32
N ILE A 98 8.39 3.93 -18.56
CA ILE A 98 8.36 5.31 -19.04
C ILE A 98 9.66 6.06 -18.75
N MET A 99 10.24 5.85 -17.56
CA MET A 99 11.51 6.47 -17.21
C MET A 99 12.69 5.75 -17.85
N ARG A 100 12.57 4.46 -18.19
CA ARG A 100 13.55 3.67 -18.95
C ARG A 100 14.19 4.44 -20.12
N PRO A 101 13.46 4.88 -21.17
CA PRO A 101 14.06 5.60 -22.30
C PRO A 101 14.62 6.99 -21.94
N VAL A 102 14.21 7.56 -20.81
CA VAL A 102 14.69 8.86 -20.32
C VAL A 102 16.03 8.68 -19.62
N THR A 103 16.12 7.69 -18.73
CA THR A 103 17.33 7.37 -17.98
C THR A 103 18.42 6.81 -18.88
N ASP A 104 18.05 6.07 -19.94
CA ASP A 104 19.01 5.54 -20.92
C ASP A 104 19.73 6.66 -21.66
N ARG A 105 18.95 7.66 -22.15
CA ARG A 105 19.50 8.86 -22.78
C ARG A 105 20.43 9.64 -21.86
N MET A 106 20.19 9.56 -20.56
CA MET A 106 20.98 10.21 -19.52
C MET A 106 22.08 9.30 -18.94
N LYS A 107 22.36 8.15 -19.57
CA LYS A 107 23.41 7.20 -19.19
C LYS A 107 23.33 6.79 -17.70
N ILE A 108 22.13 6.54 -17.21
CA ILE A 108 21.89 5.98 -15.87
C ILE A 108 21.75 4.46 -16.03
N SER A 109 22.40 3.70 -15.15
CA SER A 109 22.35 2.24 -15.13
C SER A 109 20.94 1.71 -14.88
N ARG A 110 20.63 0.53 -15.42
CA ARG A 110 19.35 -0.16 -15.20
C ARG A 110 19.14 -0.50 -13.73
N GLU A 111 20.22 -0.87 -13.05
CA GLU A 111 20.28 -1.17 -11.64
C GLU A 111 19.87 0.05 -10.81
N LYS A 112 20.38 1.24 -11.14
CA LYS A 112 20.01 2.47 -10.44
C LYS A 112 18.55 2.85 -10.67
N LEU A 113 18.07 2.73 -11.91
CA LEU A 113 16.65 2.97 -12.22
C LEU A 113 15.75 2.00 -11.42
N ALA A 114 16.06 0.70 -11.44
CA ALA A 114 15.30 -0.31 -10.72
C ALA A 114 15.29 -0.02 -9.21
N PHE A 115 16.44 0.34 -8.64
CA PHE A 115 16.55 0.71 -7.23
C PHE A 115 15.67 1.93 -6.87
N VAL A 116 15.69 3.00 -7.69
CA VAL A 116 14.85 4.18 -7.42
C VAL A 116 13.36 3.84 -7.50
N ILE A 117 12.96 3.02 -8.46
CA ILE A 117 11.56 2.58 -8.60
C ILE A 117 11.12 1.75 -7.40
N ASP A 118 11.90 0.71 -7.06
CA ASP A 118 11.59 -0.20 -5.96
C ASP A 118 11.49 0.55 -4.62
N ALA A 119 12.50 1.36 -4.32
CA ALA A 119 12.57 2.12 -3.08
C ALA A 119 11.61 3.32 -3.02
N THR A 120 10.84 3.59 -4.09
CA THR A 120 9.71 4.55 -4.07
C THR A 120 8.35 3.88 -4.24
N ALA A 121 8.28 2.56 -4.41
CA ALA A 121 7.03 1.83 -4.57
C ALA A 121 6.41 1.50 -3.20
N ALA A 122 6.95 0.51 -2.48
CA ALA A 122 6.43 0.13 -1.17
C ALA A 122 6.64 1.20 -0.07
N PRO A 123 7.79 1.89 0.03
CA PRO A 123 8.04 2.86 1.11
C PRO A 123 7.04 4.00 1.20
N ILE A 124 6.64 4.58 0.05
CA ILE A 124 5.65 5.65 0.06
C ILE A 124 4.24 5.12 0.35
N ALA A 125 3.91 3.91 -0.14
CA ALA A 125 2.61 3.30 0.10
C ALA A 125 2.40 2.98 1.59
N GLY A 126 3.50 2.67 2.29
CA GLY A 126 3.52 2.54 3.75
C GLY A 126 3.61 3.86 4.52
N ILE A 127 3.67 5.05 3.90
CA ILE A 127 3.54 6.34 4.62
C ILE A 127 2.24 7.04 4.22
N ALA A 128 1.73 6.74 3.03
CA ALA A 128 0.52 7.33 2.51
C ALA A 128 -0.68 7.01 3.41
N LEU A 129 -1.49 8.04 3.67
CA LEU A 129 -2.73 7.93 4.43
C LEU A 129 -3.81 7.11 3.70
N ILE A 130 -3.62 6.91 2.40
CA ILE A 130 -4.50 6.16 1.51
C ILE A 130 -3.61 5.40 0.53
N SER A 131 -3.63 4.08 0.57
CA SER A 131 -2.93 3.20 -0.35
C SER A 131 -3.58 1.82 -0.36
N THR A 132 -3.10 0.90 -1.19
CA THR A 132 -3.49 -0.52 -1.15
C THR A 132 -3.02 -1.22 0.13
N TRP A 133 -2.00 -0.67 0.81
CA TRP A 133 -1.46 -1.19 2.06
C TRP A 133 -2.27 -0.80 3.30
N ILE A 134 -2.95 0.35 3.27
CA ILE A 134 -3.65 0.87 4.45
C ILE A 134 -4.67 -0.14 4.99
N GLY A 135 -5.46 -0.76 4.11
CA GLY A 135 -6.50 -1.68 4.56
C GLY A 135 -5.92 -2.90 5.29
N TYR A 136 -4.80 -3.41 4.77
CA TYR A 136 -4.06 -4.51 5.36
C TYR A 136 -3.53 -4.19 6.75
N GLU A 137 -2.83 -3.07 6.87
CA GLU A 137 -2.24 -2.65 8.14
C GLU A 137 -3.29 -2.30 9.19
N LEU A 138 -4.39 -1.65 8.80
CA LEU A 138 -5.50 -1.36 9.71
C LEU A 138 -6.15 -2.63 10.25
N GLY A 139 -6.30 -3.66 9.41
CA GLY A 139 -6.79 -4.97 9.83
C GLY A 139 -5.88 -5.58 10.89
N LEU A 140 -4.57 -5.63 10.64
CA LEU A 140 -3.61 -6.20 11.59
C LEU A 140 -3.52 -5.42 12.91
N ILE A 141 -3.54 -4.08 12.84
CA ILE A 141 -3.54 -3.23 14.04
C ILE A 141 -4.80 -3.48 14.87
N ASN A 142 -5.97 -3.56 14.22
CA ASN A 142 -7.24 -3.82 14.90
C ASN A 142 -7.25 -5.20 15.58
N ASP A 143 -6.73 -6.22 14.89
CA ASP A 143 -6.59 -7.56 15.43
C ASP A 143 -5.66 -7.59 16.64
N GLY A 144 -4.52 -6.92 16.55
CA GLY A 144 -3.59 -6.76 17.66
C GLY A 144 -4.24 -6.12 18.88
N PHE A 145 -5.01 -5.05 18.70
CA PHE A 145 -5.78 -4.39 19.77
C PHE A 145 -6.85 -5.30 20.37
N THR A 146 -7.60 -6.02 19.53
CA THR A 146 -8.62 -6.98 19.98
C THR A 146 -7.99 -8.11 20.80
N SER A 147 -6.82 -8.60 20.41
CA SER A 147 -6.10 -9.69 21.10
C SER A 147 -5.72 -9.35 22.55
N ILE A 148 -5.46 -8.07 22.83
CA ILE A 148 -5.11 -7.57 24.17
C ILE A 148 -6.30 -6.92 24.89
N GLY A 149 -7.51 -6.98 24.31
CA GLY A 149 -8.72 -6.37 24.86
C GLY A 149 -8.71 -4.84 24.90
N LEU A 150 -7.90 -4.20 24.04
CA LEU A 150 -7.82 -2.74 23.94
C LEU A 150 -8.81 -2.25 22.88
N ASP A 151 -9.79 -1.43 23.27
CA ASP A 151 -10.68 -0.75 22.33
C ASP A 151 -10.03 0.55 21.85
N ALA A 152 -9.27 0.46 20.76
CA ALA A 152 -8.54 1.59 20.19
C ALA A 152 -8.70 1.65 18.66
N ASN A 153 -8.74 2.87 18.12
CA ASN A 153 -8.91 3.06 16.69
C ASN A 153 -7.62 2.76 15.91
N ALA A 154 -7.70 1.75 15.05
CA ALA A 154 -6.57 1.30 14.22
C ALA A 154 -6.03 2.40 13.29
N TYR A 155 -6.89 3.27 12.75
CA TYR A 155 -6.47 4.35 11.84
C TYR A 155 -5.73 5.47 12.57
N GLY A 156 -6.24 5.87 13.73
CA GLY A 156 -5.58 6.83 14.61
C GLY A 156 -4.21 6.31 15.07
N MET A 157 -4.11 5.02 15.40
CA MET A 157 -2.83 4.40 15.72
C MET A 157 -1.89 4.40 14.50
N PHE A 158 -2.36 3.98 13.33
CA PHE A 158 -1.58 4.00 12.08
C PHE A 158 -0.95 5.38 11.85
N ILE A 159 -1.71 6.47 11.97
CA ILE A 159 -1.19 7.85 11.81
C ILE A 159 -0.06 8.13 12.81
N ARG A 160 -0.23 7.72 14.07
CA ARG A 160 0.81 7.88 15.11
C ARG A 160 2.06 7.05 14.84
N THR A 161 1.97 5.95 14.07
CA THR A 161 3.15 5.16 13.68
C THR A 161 3.97 5.82 12.58
N ILE A 162 3.40 6.71 11.75
CA ILE A 162 4.07 7.27 10.56
C ILE A 162 5.45 7.86 10.88
N PRO A 163 5.64 8.70 11.92
CA PRO A 163 6.96 9.25 12.26
C PRO A 163 8.00 8.19 12.64
N TYR A 164 7.56 7.01 13.06
CA TYR A 164 8.41 5.88 13.48
C TYR A 164 8.67 4.87 12.34
N ARG A 165 8.18 5.13 11.11
CA ARG A 165 8.47 4.32 9.93
C ARG A 165 9.85 4.67 9.36
N PHE A 166 10.89 4.43 10.16
CA PHE A 166 12.26 4.87 9.90
C PHE A 166 12.78 4.41 8.54
N TYR A 167 12.59 3.14 8.18
CA TYR A 167 13.04 2.63 6.89
C TYR A 167 12.40 3.40 5.73
N ASN A 168 11.07 3.56 5.73
CA ASN A 168 10.34 4.24 4.66
C ASN A 168 10.79 5.69 4.50
N ILE A 169 10.96 6.40 5.62
CA ILE A 169 11.40 7.80 5.61
C ILE A 169 12.85 7.89 5.15
N PHE A 170 13.74 7.09 5.74
CA PHE A 170 15.17 7.17 5.46
C PHE A 170 15.53 6.72 4.06
N ILE A 171 14.87 5.71 3.48
CA ILE A 171 15.17 5.28 2.12
C ILE A 171 14.76 6.34 1.09
N LEU A 172 13.64 7.01 1.29
CA LEU A 172 13.20 8.10 0.42
C LEU A 172 14.16 9.30 0.47
N ILE A 173 14.64 9.66 1.67
CA ILE A 173 15.66 10.70 1.86
C ILE A 173 17.01 10.26 1.26
N PHE A 174 17.41 9.01 1.50
CA PHE A 174 18.67 8.44 1.03
C PHE A 174 18.78 8.51 -0.49
N ILE A 175 17.70 8.16 -1.22
CA ILE A 175 17.66 8.30 -2.68
C ILE A 175 17.83 9.77 -3.07
N LEU A 176 17.12 10.70 -2.43
CA LEU A 176 17.21 12.12 -2.75
C LEU A 176 18.64 12.66 -2.57
N VAL A 177 19.30 12.29 -1.48
CA VAL A 177 20.70 12.63 -1.22
C VAL A 177 21.62 12.01 -2.27
N GLY A 178 21.43 10.74 -2.61
CA GLY A 178 22.20 10.05 -3.66
C GLY A 178 22.05 10.73 -5.03
N ILE A 179 20.83 11.13 -5.39
CA ILE A 179 20.52 11.88 -6.63
C ILE A 179 21.23 13.24 -6.65
N TRP A 180 21.19 13.96 -5.54
CA TRP A 180 21.78 15.30 -5.45
C TRP A 180 23.32 15.24 -5.54
N LEU A 181 23.94 14.35 -4.78
CA LEU A 181 25.38 14.17 -4.74
C LEU A 181 25.93 13.46 -5.98
N LEU A 182 25.10 12.70 -6.71
CA LEU A 182 25.53 11.76 -7.76
C LEU A 182 26.65 10.82 -7.28
N ARG A 183 26.64 10.47 -6.00
CA ARG A 183 27.62 9.59 -5.38
C ARG A 183 26.94 8.27 -5.03
N GLU A 184 27.44 7.21 -5.63
CA GLU A 184 27.06 5.85 -5.35
C GLU A 184 28.23 5.11 -4.67
N PHE A 185 27.95 3.99 -4.04
CA PHE A 185 28.94 3.15 -3.38
C PHE A 185 28.78 1.67 -3.77
N GLY A 186 29.83 0.89 -3.51
CA GLY A 186 29.82 -0.56 -3.69
C GLY A 186 29.48 -1.00 -5.13
N PRO A 187 28.61 -2.02 -5.30
CA PRO A 187 28.20 -2.49 -6.63
C PRO A 187 27.50 -1.42 -7.49
N MET A 188 26.69 -0.55 -6.87
CA MET A 188 25.96 0.51 -7.57
C MET A 188 26.93 1.53 -8.20
N TYR A 189 28.04 1.85 -7.52
CA TYR A 189 29.09 2.70 -8.07
C TYR A 189 29.70 2.12 -9.35
N LYS A 190 29.97 0.81 -9.38
CA LYS A 190 30.50 0.13 -10.57
C LYS A 190 29.51 0.20 -11.73
N ALA A 191 28.21 -0.02 -11.45
CA ALA A 191 27.15 0.05 -12.44
C ALA A 191 26.98 1.47 -13.02
N GLU A 192 26.94 2.50 -12.17
CA GLU A 192 26.85 3.90 -12.64
C GLU A 192 28.12 4.32 -13.38
N LYS A 193 29.31 3.96 -12.91
CA LYS A 193 30.58 4.27 -13.60
C LYS A 193 30.59 3.67 -15.00
N ARG A 194 30.18 2.41 -15.15
CA ARG A 194 30.00 1.72 -16.45
C ARG A 194 29.07 2.52 -17.35
N ALA A 195 27.83 2.77 -16.89
CA ALA A 195 26.83 3.49 -17.69
C ALA A 195 27.33 4.88 -18.13
N ARG A 196 27.98 5.62 -17.23
CA ARG A 196 28.51 6.97 -17.50
C ARG A 196 29.65 6.99 -18.51
N GLN A 197 30.60 6.07 -18.37
CA GLN A 197 31.84 6.07 -19.16
C GLN A 197 31.66 5.39 -20.52
N THR A 198 31.00 4.22 -20.56
CA THR A 198 30.87 3.43 -21.79
C THR A 198 29.54 3.65 -22.51
N GLY A 199 28.54 4.22 -21.82
CA GLY A 199 27.17 4.29 -22.32
C GLY A 199 26.39 2.98 -22.19
N ASN A 200 27.02 1.89 -21.73
CA ASN A 200 26.35 0.61 -21.54
C ASN A 200 25.56 0.60 -20.23
N VAL A 201 24.25 0.84 -20.34
CA VAL A 201 23.32 0.89 -19.20
C VAL A 201 23.00 -0.49 -18.62
N HIS A 202 23.24 -1.56 -19.38
CA HIS A 202 23.02 -2.94 -18.95
C HIS A 202 24.28 -3.53 -18.28
N GLY A 203 24.08 -4.42 -17.31
CA GLY A 203 25.17 -5.23 -16.76
C GLY A 203 25.76 -6.16 -17.81
N GLU A 204 27.04 -6.48 -17.70
CA GLU A 204 27.76 -7.33 -18.66
C GLU A 204 27.11 -8.72 -18.84
N ASN A 205 26.50 -9.24 -17.77
CA ASN A 205 25.75 -10.51 -17.76
C ASN A 205 24.23 -10.31 -17.60
N ALA A 206 23.71 -9.11 -17.88
CA ALA A 206 22.30 -8.84 -17.71
C ALA A 206 21.49 -9.63 -18.74
N GLN A 207 20.59 -10.49 -18.27
CA GLN A 207 19.53 -11.08 -19.09
C GLN A 207 18.26 -10.26 -18.87
N PRO A 208 17.82 -9.45 -19.85
CA PRO A 208 16.55 -8.76 -19.74
C PRO A 208 15.43 -9.81 -19.64
N MET A 209 14.73 -9.86 -18.49
CA MET A 209 13.56 -10.73 -18.29
C MET A 209 12.40 -10.45 -19.27
N VAL A 210 12.46 -9.31 -19.94
CA VAL A 210 11.39 -8.78 -20.77
C VAL A 210 12.03 -8.20 -22.03
N ASP A 211 11.65 -8.75 -23.18
CA ASP A 211 12.06 -8.26 -24.49
C ASP A 211 11.77 -6.76 -24.60
N THR A 212 12.65 -6.04 -25.28
CA THR A 212 12.72 -4.57 -25.36
C THR A 212 11.44 -3.90 -25.90
N ASP A 213 10.45 -4.70 -26.31
CA ASP A 213 9.15 -4.33 -26.88
C ASP A 213 7.90 -4.74 -26.07
N ALA A 214 8.04 -5.25 -24.84
CA ALA A 214 6.87 -5.76 -24.11
C ALA A 214 5.86 -4.66 -23.72
N ARG A 215 4.71 -4.72 -24.38
CA ARG A 215 3.50 -3.91 -24.21
C ARG A 215 2.78 -4.24 -22.88
N SER A 216 3.39 -4.00 -21.73
CA SER A 216 2.65 -4.03 -20.46
C SER A 216 1.74 -2.80 -20.35
N VAL A 217 0.43 -3.03 -20.33
CA VAL A 217 -0.67 -2.04 -20.17
C VAL A 217 -0.39 -0.71 -20.88
N GLN A 218 -0.17 -0.74 -22.19
CA GLN A 218 -0.17 0.50 -22.95
C GLN A 218 -1.59 1.08 -22.98
N PRO A 219 -1.79 2.40 -22.78
CA PRO A 219 -3.08 3.03 -22.99
C PRO A 219 -3.56 2.73 -24.42
N LYS A 220 -4.89 2.67 -24.61
CA LYS A 220 -5.48 2.40 -25.93
C LYS A 220 -4.79 3.30 -26.98
N LYS A 221 -4.36 2.71 -28.10
CA LYS A 221 -3.62 3.46 -29.14
C LYS A 221 -4.45 4.66 -29.61
N GLY A 222 -3.81 5.83 -29.76
CA GLY A 222 -4.45 7.05 -30.28
C GLY A 222 -5.11 7.98 -29.25
N ILE A 223 -4.97 7.73 -27.94
CA ILE A 223 -5.50 8.64 -26.90
C ILE A 223 -4.60 9.88 -26.75
N LYS A 224 -5.21 11.07 -26.66
CA LYS A 224 -4.54 12.27 -26.14
C LYS A 224 -4.23 12.08 -24.66
N LEU A 225 -2.97 11.79 -24.34
CA LEU A 225 -2.49 11.63 -22.98
C LEU A 225 -2.65 12.95 -22.21
N GLN A 226 -3.41 12.93 -21.11
CA GLN A 226 -3.61 14.09 -20.24
C GLN A 226 -3.43 13.69 -18.78
N ALA A 227 -2.59 14.46 -18.06
CA ALA A 227 -2.34 14.24 -16.64
C ALA A 227 -3.62 14.27 -15.79
N SER A 228 -4.62 15.06 -16.21
CA SER A 228 -5.94 15.13 -15.56
C SER A 228 -6.63 13.77 -15.44
N ASN A 229 -6.34 12.82 -16.34
CA ASN A 229 -6.90 11.47 -16.29
C ASN A 229 -6.46 10.68 -15.05
N ALA A 230 -5.31 10.99 -14.46
CA ALA A 230 -4.88 10.39 -13.20
C ALA A 230 -5.11 11.34 -12.02
N VAL A 231 -4.78 12.63 -12.18
CA VAL A 231 -4.86 13.61 -11.09
C VAL A 231 -6.28 13.76 -10.55
N VAL A 232 -7.30 13.85 -11.40
CA VAL A 232 -8.68 14.10 -10.94
C VAL A 232 -9.23 12.92 -10.12
N PRO A 233 -9.20 11.65 -10.59
CA PRO A 233 -9.68 10.54 -9.77
C PRO A 233 -8.90 10.36 -8.47
N ILE A 234 -7.58 10.59 -8.47
CA ILE A 234 -6.75 10.51 -7.26
C ILE A 234 -7.14 11.62 -6.27
N LEU A 235 -7.35 12.86 -6.75
CA LEU A 235 -7.81 13.94 -5.87
C LEU A 235 -9.21 13.65 -5.30
N VAL A 236 -10.11 13.05 -6.08
CA VAL A 236 -11.42 12.61 -5.59
C VAL A 236 -11.27 11.54 -4.50
N LEU A 237 -10.35 10.58 -4.68
CA LEU A 237 -10.05 9.58 -3.65
C LEU A 237 -9.53 10.24 -2.37
N ILE A 238 -8.52 11.11 -2.49
CA ILE A 238 -7.90 11.78 -1.34
C ILE A 238 -8.94 12.64 -0.61
N MET A 239 -9.59 13.56 -1.33
CA MET A 239 -10.57 14.46 -0.73
C MET A 239 -11.78 13.70 -0.19
N GLY A 240 -12.26 12.68 -0.91
CA GLY A 240 -13.37 11.85 -0.47
C GLY A 240 -13.07 11.09 0.81
N ALA A 241 -11.86 10.54 0.94
CA ALA A 241 -11.43 9.87 2.16
C ALA A 241 -11.28 10.86 3.33
N PHE A 242 -10.56 11.97 3.15
CA PHE A 242 -10.36 12.96 4.21
C PHE A 242 -11.68 13.57 4.70
N LEU A 243 -12.52 14.03 3.77
CA LEU A 243 -13.81 14.62 4.11
C LEU A 243 -14.78 13.57 4.66
N GLY A 244 -14.73 12.35 4.13
CA GLY A 244 -15.54 11.23 4.62
C GLY A 244 -15.17 10.83 6.04
N LEU A 245 -13.88 10.71 6.36
CA LEU A 245 -13.41 10.32 7.70
C LEU A 245 -13.78 11.40 8.71
N TYR A 246 -13.61 12.68 8.32
CA TYR A 246 -14.03 13.80 9.15
C TYR A 246 -15.54 13.78 9.38
N TYR A 247 -16.33 13.64 8.31
CA TYR A 247 -17.79 13.71 8.40
C TYR A 247 -18.40 12.54 9.19
N ASP A 248 -17.94 11.32 8.92
CA ASP A 248 -18.37 10.12 9.64
C ASP A 248 -18.04 10.22 11.12
N GLY A 249 -16.79 10.56 11.44
CA GLY A 249 -16.35 10.73 12.81
C GLY A 249 -17.02 11.88 13.54
N TYR A 250 -17.17 13.03 12.89
CA TYR A 250 -17.90 14.19 13.43
C TYR A 250 -19.33 13.80 13.82
N ARG A 251 -20.03 13.04 12.95
CA ARG A 251 -21.38 12.56 13.25
C ARG A 251 -21.40 11.58 14.41
N ALA A 252 -20.41 10.69 14.49
CA ALA A 252 -20.28 9.75 15.60
C ALA A 252 -20.06 10.47 16.94
N ILE A 253 -19.24 11.53 16.98
CA ILE A 253 -19.00 12.32 18.20
C ILE A 253 -20.23 13.11 18.59
N VAL A 254 -20.85 13.83 17.65
CA VAL A 254 -22.01 14.69 17.93
C VAL A 254 -23.24 13.87 18.35
N ALA A 255 -23.40 12.66 17.83
CA ALA A 255 -24.45 11.73 18.25
C ALA A 255 -24.05 10.87 19.47
N GLY A 256 -22.81 11.00 19.95
CA GLY A 256 -22.26 10.23 21.04
C GLY A 256 -22.73 10.72 22.42
N THR A 257 -22.26 10.02 23.46
CA THR A 257 -22.59 10.31 24.86
C THR A 257 -21.67 11.34 25.50
N ASP A 258 -20.49 11.62 24.92
CA ASP A 258 -19.55 12.62 25.43
C ASP A 258 -19.93 14.03 24.95
N THR A 259 -20.80 14.68 25.72
CA THR A 259 -21.30 16.02 25.40
C THR A 259 -20.22 17.10 25.48
N ALA A 260 -19.19 16.92 26.32
CA ALA A 260 -18.09 17.87 26.44
C ALA A 260 -17.20 17.84 25.20
N LEU A 261 -16.89 16.64 24.70
CA LEU A 261 -16.16 16.48 23.44
C LEU A 261 -16.97 17.02 22.25
N ALA A 262 -18.27 16.74 22.22
CA ALA A 262 -19.16 17.26 21.18
C ALA A 262 -19.20 18.79 21.17
N GLU A 263 -19.35 19.45 22.33
CA GLU A 263 -19.31 20.92 22.43
C GLU A 263 -17.97 21.49 21.99
N GLN A 264 -16.85 20.86 22.37
CA GLN A 264 -15.52 21.30 21.98
C GLN A 264 -15.33 21.25 20.46
N ILE A 265 -15.80 20.19 19.79
CA ILE A 265 -15.75 20.08 18.34
C ILE A 265 -16.73 21.06 17.67
N LEU A 266 -17.94 21.23 18.20
CA LEU A 266 -18.93 22.18 17.68
C LEU A 266 -18.43 23.63 17.74
N SER A 267 -17.66 23.98 18.78
CA SER A 267 -17.08 25.31 18.94
C SER A 267 -15.99 25.63 17.91
N ALA A 268 -15.25 24.61 17.46
CA ALA A 268 -14.15 24.76 16.51
C ALA A 268 -14.05 23.56 15.54
N PRO A 269 -15.00 23.40 14.61
CA PRO A 269 -15.14 22.18 13.80
C PRO A 269 -13.98 21.98 12.83
N VAL A 270 -13.36 23.06 12.35
CA VAL A 270 -12.21 22.99 11.42
C VAL A 270 -10.86 23.01 12.12
N SER A 271 -10.82 22.79 13.44
CA SER A 271 -9.57 22.75 14.21
C SER A 271 -8.81 21.43 14.00
N PHE A 272 -7.48 21.47 14.14
CA PHE A 272 -6.65 20.26 14.12
C PHE A 272 -7.11 19.21 15.15
N PHE A 273 -7.58 19.68 16.32
CA PHE A 273 -8.17 18.84 17.34
C PHE A 273 -9.42 18.12 16.82
N ALA A 274 -10.39 18.83 16.24
CA ALA A 274 -11.60 18.23 15.68
C ALA A 274 -11.29 17.20 14.58
N PHE A 275 -10.35 17.49 13.68
CA PHE A 275 -9.91 16.51 12.67
C PHE A 275 -9.33 15.25 13.30
N ARG A 276 -8.45 15.39 14.29
CA ARG A 276 -7.81 14.26 14.98
C ARG A 276 -8.84 13.37 15.67
N GLU A 277 -9.76 13.98 16.43
CA GLU A 277 -10.79 13.25 17.17
C GLU A 277 -11.78 12.58 16.21
N ALA A 278 -12.29 13.31 15.22
CA ALA A 278 -13.19 12.74 14.22
C ALA A 278 -12.54 11.53 13.51
N PHE A 279 -11.29 11.65 13.08
CA PHE A 279 -10.59 10.54 12.43
C PHE A 279 -10.44 9.33 13.36
N SER A 280 -10.21 9.58 14.65
CA SER A 280 -10.05 8.50 15.63
C SER A 280 -11.34 7.76 16.00
N VAL A 281 -12.53 8.28 15.69
CA VAL A 281 -13.79 7.54 15.92
C VAL A 281 -14.45 7.09 14.62
N SER A 282 -13.94 7.53 13.48
CA SER A 282 -14.50 7.21 12.17
C SER A 282 -14.38 5.72 11.83
N ASN A 283 -15.38 5.20 11.12
CA ASN A 283 -15.34 3.86 10.54
C ASN A 283 -14.55 3.90 9.23
N ALA A 284 -13.22 3.77 9.35
CA ALA A 284 -12.32 3.86 8.20
C ALA A 284 -12.62 2.82 7.11
N SER A 285 -13.03 1.60 7.48
CA SER A 285 -13.28 0.52 6.51
C SER A 285 -14.37 0.87 5.50
N ILE A 286 -15.50 1.45 5.94
CA ILE A 286 -16.59 1.83 5.03
C ILE A 286 -16.30 3.14 4.30
N VAL A 287 -15.73 4.13 5.00
CA VAL A 287 -15.46 5.46 4.43
C VAL A 287 -14.45 5.39 3.30
N LEU A 288 -13.34 4.67 3.51
CA LEU A 288 -12.31 4.53 2.50
C LEU A 288 -12.80 3.70 1.30
N PHE A 289 -13.66 2.71 1.52
CA PHE A 289 -14.34 2.00 0.44
C PHE A 289 -15.21 2.96 -0.40
N GLN A 290 -16.05 3.78 0.24
CA GLN A 290 -16.91 4.74 -0.46
C GLN A 290 -16.09 5.77 -1.25
N ALA A 291 -14.99 6.27 -0.69
CA ALA A 291 -14.08 7.18 -1.37
C ALA A 291 -13.44 6.55 -2.62
N ALA A 292 -12.99 5.29 -2.50
CA ALA A 292 -12.43 4.53 -3.62
C ALA A 292 -13.47 4.25 -4.71
N LEU A 293 -14.69 3.92 -4.33
CA LEU A 293 -15.79 3.69 -5.26
C LEU A 293 -16.15 4.97 -6.03
N LEU A 294 -16.30 6.10 -5.33
CA LEU A 294 -16.57 7.39 -5.94
C LEU A 294 -15.48 7.80 -6.93
N ALA A 295 -14.21 7.66 -6.54
CA ALA A 295 -13.08 7.92 -7.41
C ALA A 295 -13.09 7.02 -8.66
N GLY A 296 -13.42 5.73 -8.50
CA GLY A 296 -13.59 4.78 -9.60
C GLY A 296 -14.68 5.20 -10.58
N ILE A 297 -15.85 5.60 -10.07
CA ILE A 297 -16.96 6.12 -10.88
C ILE A 297 -16.54 7.37 -11.65
N VAL A 298 -15.84 8.31 -11.01
CA VAL A 298 -15.32 9.51 -11.67
C VAL A 298 -14.31 9.15 -12.77
N ALA A 299 -13.39 8.22 -12.51
CA ALA A 299 -12.42 7.77 -13.51
C ALA A 299 -13.11 7.14 -14.75
N ILE A 300 -14.12 6.30 -14.51
CA ILE A 300 -14.91 5.68 -15.57
C ILE A 300 -15.67 6.74 -16.36
N ALA A 301 -16.37 7.65 -15.68
CA ALA A 301 -17.13 8.72 -16.31
C ALA A 301 -16.23 9.63 -17.18
N MET A 302 -15.02 9.94 -16.70
CA MET A 302 -14.02 10.67 -17.47
C MET A 302 -13.56 9.91 -18.71
N GLY A 303 -13.28 8.61 -18.59
CA GLY A 303 -12.88 7.75 -19.71
C GLY A 303 -13.96 7.65 -20.79
N VAL A 304 -15.23 7.49 -20.38
CA VAL A 304 -16.38 7.41 -21.28
C VAL A 304 -16.67 8.78 -21.93
N LYS A 305 -16.71 9.87 -21.16
CA LYS A 305 -16.95 11.24 -21.68
C LYS A 305 -15.89 11.66 -22.71
N ARG A 306 -14.64 11.22 -22.51
CA ARG A 306 -13.53 11.48 -23.45
C ARG A 306 -13.48 10.49 -24.62
N LYS A 307 -14.45 9.60 -24.74
CA LYS A 307 -14.55 8.55 -25.77
C LYS A 307 -13.29 7.67 -25.87
N ILE A 308 -12.61 7.46 -24.74
CA ILE A 308 -11.42 6.60 -24.65
C ILE A 308 -11.86 5.12 -24.74
N PHE A 309 -12.93 4.79 -24.02
CA PHE A 309 -13.54 3.47 -24.01
C PHE A 309 -15.04 3.54 -23.75
N GLY A 310 -15.76 2.45 -24.04
CA GLY A 310 -17.17 2.29 -23.68
C GLY A 310 -17.35 1.76 -22.25
N TRP A 311 -18.61 1.62 -21.81
CA TRP A 311 -18.95 1.13 -20.47
C TRP A 311 -18.43 -0.28 -20.18
N VAL A 312 -18.53 -1.20 -21.14
CA VAL A 312 -18.05 -2.58 -21.00
C VAL A 312 -16.54 -2.62 -20.81
N ASP A 313 -15.80 -1.90 -21.66
CA ASP A 313 -14.35 -1.75 -21.55
C ASP A 313 -13.94 -1.12 -20.19
N ALA A 314 -14.74 -0.18 -19.67
CA ALA A 314 -14.50 0.48 -18.40
C ALA A 314 -14.62 -0.51 -17.22
N ILE A 315 -15.69 -1.31 -17.19
CA ILE A 315 -15.89 -2.35 -16.20
C ILE A 315 -14.78 -3.40 -16.30
N ASN A 316 -14.42 -3.82 -17.52
CA ASN A 316 -13.32 -4.77 -17.73
C ASN A 316 -11.99 -4.22 -17.20
N ALA A 317 -11.70 -2.93 -17.41
CA ALA A 317 -10.51 -2.28 -16.86
C ALA A 317 -10.53 -2.25 -15.33
N TRP A 318 -11.69 -1.95 -14.72
CA TRP A 318 -11.87 -1.99 -13.27
C TRP A 318 -11.69 -3.40 -12.72
N VAL A 319 -12.34 -4.41 -13.30
CA VAL A 319 -12.21 -5.82 -12.88
C VAL A 319 -10.77 -6.30 -13.04
N SER A 320 -10.08 -5.92 -14.12
CA SER A 320 -8.67 -6.27 -14.33
C SER A 320 -7.77 -5.67 -13.26
N GLY A 321 -8.04 -4.44 -12.81
CA GLY A 321 -7.31 -3.83 -11.71
C GLY A 321 -7.60 -4.52 -10.38
N ALA A 322 -8.86 -4.81 -10.08
CA ALA A 322 -9.27 -5.52 -8.87
C ALA A 322 -8.66 -6.93 -8.78
N LYS A 323 -8.54 -7.65 -9.91
CA LYS A 323 -7.88 -8.97 -9.99
C LYS A 323 -6.43 -8.96 -9.52
N ALA A 324 -5.70 -7.86 -9.71
CA ALA A 324 -4.32 -7.75 -9.29
C ALA A 324 -4.16 -7.81 -7.75
N LEU A 325 -5.22 -7.49 -6.99
CA LEU A 325 -5.22 -7.47 -5.53
C LEU A 325 -5.84 -8.71 -4.89
N VAL A 326 -6.18 -9.75 -5.68
CA VAL A 326 -6.76 -10.99 -5.16
C VAL A 326 -5.80 -11.69 -4.18
N ILE A 327 -4.49 -11.67 -4.45
CA ILE A 327 -3.51 -12.28 -3.55
C ILE A 327 -3.49 -11.60 -2.18
N THR A 328 -3.60 -10.28 -2.14
CA THR A 328 -3.71 -9.51 -0.90
C THR A 328 -4.94 -9.93 -0.09
N ILE A 329 -6.08 -10.15 -0.75
CA ILE A 329 -7.32 -10.59 -0.10
C ILE A 329 -7.19 -12.00 0.48
N VAL A 330 -6.54 -12.92 -0.25
CA VAL A 330 -6.28 -14.26 0.26
C VAL A 330 -5.40 -14.21 1.51
N ILE A 331 -4.34 -13.41 1.50
CA ILE A 331 -3.45 -13.25 2.65
C ILE A 331 -4.20 -12.62 3.84
N LEU A 332 -5.05 -11.63 3.60
CA LEU A 332 -5.91 -11.02 4.62
C LEU A 332 -6.79 -12.05 5.33
N ILE A 333 -7.53 -12.85 4.55
CA ILE A 333 -8.44 -13.85 5.11
C ILE A 333 -7.65 -14.88 5.93
N LEU A 334 -6.49 -15.33 5.43
CA LEU A 334 -5.64 -16.28 6.15
C LEU A 334 -5.03 -15.67 7.42
N ALA A 335 -4.59 -14.41 7.38
CA ALA A 335 -4.03 -13.71 8.53
C ALA A 335 -5.06 -13.53 9.64
N TRP A 336 -6.26 -13.07 9.29
CA TRP A 336 -7.38 -12.94 10.25
C TRP A 336 -7.80 -14.29 10.83
N SER A 337 -7.81 -15.34 10.01
CA SER A 337 -8.11 -16.70 10.49
C SER A 337 -7.06 -17.20 11.48
N LEU A 338 -5.77 -16.96 11.18
CA LEU A 338 -4.68 -17.30 12.07
C LEU A 338 -4.77 -16.51 13.39
N SER A 339 -5.05 -15.20 13.31
CA SER A 339 -5.28 -14.31 14.44
C SER A 339 -6.39 -14.83 15.37
N GLY A 340 -7.55 -15.21 14.81
CA GLY A 340 -8.64 -15.84 15.57
C GLY A 340 -8.20 -17.08 16.34
N ILE A 341 -7.48 -17.99 15.67
CA ILE A 341 -6.95 -19.21 16.31
C ILE A 341 -5.93 -18.89 17.40
N VAL A 342 -5.02 -17.94 17.15
CA VAL A 342 -3.98 -17.51 18.11
C VAL A 342 -4.60 -16.91 19.37
N ASN A 343 -5.68 -16.14 19.21
CA ASN A 343 -6.43 -15.54 20.31
C ASN A 343 -7.10 -16.61 21.19
N GLU A 344 -7.76 -17.59 20.59
CA GLU A 344 -8.39 -18.70 21.33
C GLU A 344 -7.39 -19.59 22.05
N LEU A 345 -6.21 -19.78 21.48
CA LEU A 345 -5.13 -20.54 22.11
C LEU A 345 -4.54 -19.80 23.32
N GLY A 346 -4.82 -18.51 23.49
CA GLY A 346 -4.22 -17.69 24.54
C GLY A 346 -2.71 -17.50 24.34
N THR A 347 -2.23 -17.65 23.10
CA THR A 347 -0.78 -17.63 22.80
C THR A 347 -0.16 -16.29 23.19
N ALA A 348 -0.85 -15.17 22.93
CA ALA A 348 -0.40 -13.85 23.32
C ALA A 348 -0.22 -13.74 24.85
N VAL A 349 -1.19 -14.22 25.62
CA VAL A 349 -1.15 -14.22 27.10
C VAL A 349 0.01 -15.09 27.60
N TYR A 350 0.21 -16.27 27.01
CA TYR A 350 1.33 -17.14 27.34
C TYR A 350 2.68 -16.46 27.05
N LEU A 351 2.87 -15.90 25.86
CA LEU A 351 4.11 -15.21 25.48
C LEU A 351 4.40 -14.02 26.40
N VAL A 352 3.38 -13.20 26.70
CA VAL A 352 3.52 -12.09 27.66
C VAL A 352 3.95 -12.61 29.03
N SER A 353 3.36 -13.70 29.53
CA SER A 353 3.72 -14.28 30.84
C SER A 353 5.16 -14.78 30.93
N VAL A 354 5.74 -15.22 29.81
CA VAL A 354 7.13 -15.72 29.75
C VAL A 354 8.14 -14.61 29.48
N LEU A 355 7.74 -13.57 28.73
CA LEU A 355 8.66 -12.55 28.22
C LEU A 355 8.62 -11.22 28.98
N SER A 356 7.54 -10.91 29.70
CA SER A 356 7.31 -9.61 30.38
C SER A 356 8.51 -9.18 31.24
N ASP A 357 9.11 -10.12 31.98
CA ASP A 357 10.22 -9.80 32.89
C ASP A 357 11.61 -10.11 32.29
N ALA A 358 11.65 -10.81 31.15
CA ALA A 358 12.88 -11.29 30.54
C ALA A 358 13.44 -10.34 29.46
N VAL A 359 12.59 -9.51 28.84
CA VAL A 359 12.98 -8.66 27.71
C VAL A 359 12.86 -7.18 28.09
N PRO A 360 13.98 -6.44 28.14
CA PRO A 360 13.95 -4.99 28.29
C PRO A 360 13.10 -4.34 27.19
N ALA A 361 12.16 -3.48 27.56
CA ALA A 361 11.21 -2.86 26.61
C ALA A 361 11.88 -2.15 25.43
N PHE A 362 13.08 -1.58 25.63
CA PHE A 362 13.82 -0.90 24.56
C PHE A 362 14.34 -1.85 23.46
N LEU A 363 14.48 -3.15 23.74
CA LEU A 363 14.90 -4.16 22.77
C LEU A 363 13.75 -4.69 21.92
N LEU A 364 12.50 -4.49 22.35
CA LEU A 364 11.33 -5.09 21.71
C LEU A 364 11.24 -4.71 20.23
N SER A 365 11.43 -3.43 19.90
CA SER A 365 11.42 -2.95 18.51
C SER A 365 12.53 -3.57 17.66
N SER A 366 13.72 -3.77 18.23
CA SER A 366 14.85 -4.38 17.52
C SER A 366 14.61 -5.88 17.26
N ILE A 367 14.04 -6.60 18.23
CA ILE A 367 13.70 -8.02 18.10
C ILE A 367 12.64 -8.20 17.00
N ILE A 368 11.55 -7.41 17.06
CA ILE A 368 10.49 -7.44 16.05
C ILE A 368 11.05 -7.14 14.65
N PHE A 369 11.94 -6.15 14.53
CA PHE A 369 12.59 -5.83 13.26
C PHE A 369 13.43 -6.99 12.72
N ILE A 370 14.27 -7.62 13.54
CA ILE A 370 15.14 -8.73 13.11
C ILE A 370 14.30 -9.95 12.71
N LEU A 371 13.29 -10.28 13.51
CA LEU A 371 12.37 -11.38 13.19
C LEU A 371 11.61 -11.11 11.89
N GLY A 372 11.08 -9.90 11.73
CA GLY A 372 10.41 -9.47 10.52
C GLY A 372 11.30 -9.55 9.28
N ALA A 373 12.54 -9.06 9.37
CA ALA A 373 13.51 -9.19 8.28
C ALA A 373 13.81 -10.65 7.93
N SER A 374 13.94 -11.52 8.94
CA SER A 374 14.21 -12.96 8.76
C SER A 374 13.04 -13.68 8.09
N ILE A 375 11.81 -13.41 8.57
CA ILE A 375 10.58 -13.97 7.98
C ILE A 375 10.40 -13.46 6.55
N SER A 376 10.65 -12.18 6.29
CA SER A 376 10.54 -11.61 4.94
C SER A 376 11.53 -12.22 3.96
N PHE A 377 12.77 -12.44 4.41
CA PHE A 377 13.77 -13.14 3.62
C PHE A 377 13.37 -14.59 3.32
N ALA A 378 12.80 -15.31 4.29
CA ALA A 378 12.40 -16.71 4.12
C ALA A 378 11.13 -16.90 3.28
N THR A 379 10.14 -16.01 3.45
CA THR A 379 8.84 -16.10 2.77
C THR A 379 8.83 -15.42 1.41
N GLY A 380 9.72 -14.45 1.18
CA GLY A 380 9.79 -13.68 -0.06
C GLY A 380 8.59 -12.76 -0.30
N THR A 381 7.75 -12.50 0.71
CA THR A 381 6.57 -11.63 0.57
C THR A 381 6.42 -10.67 1.75
N SER A 382 6.13 -9.40 1.47
CA SER A 382 5.85 -8.37 2.49
C SER A 382 4.51 -8.59 3.19
N TYR A 383 3.46 -8.94 2.43
CA TYR A 383 2.15 -9.29 2.99
C TYR A 383 2.22 -10.50 3.93
N GLY A 384 2.92 -11.57 3.55
CA GLY A 384 3.07 -12.74 4.43
C GLY A 384 3.85 -12.40 5.70
N THR A 385 4.89 -11.57 5.60
CA THR A 385 5.71 -11.17 6.76
C THR A 385 4.87 -10.45 7.82
N MET A 386 4.14 -9.42 7.39
CA MET A 386 3.31 -8.62 8.29
C MET A 386 2.14 -9.41 8.89
N GLY A 387 1.63 -10.43 8.20
CA GLY A 387 0.57 -11.28 8.74
C GLY A 387 1.05 -12.34 9.72
N ILE A 388 2.36 -12.63 9.73
CA ILE A 388 2.99 -13.57 10.68
C ILE A 388 3.47 -12.85 11.93
N LEU A 389 3.99 -11.62 11.77
CA LEU A 389 4.35 -10.72 12.88
C LEU A 389 3.12 -10.25 13.64
#